data_AF-A0A246IW64-F1
#
_entry.id   AF-A0A246IW64-F1
#
_cell.length_a   1.000
_cell.length_b   1.000
_cell.length_c   1.000
_cell.angle_alpha   90.00
_cell.angle_beta   90.00
_cell.angle_gamma   90.00
#
_symmetry.space_group_name_H-M   'P 1'
#
loop_
_entity.id
_entity.type
_entity.pdbx_description
1 polymer ?
#
loop_
_entity_poly.entity_id
_entity_poly.type
_entity_poly.pdbx_seq_one_letter_code
_entity_poly.pdbx_strand_id
1 'polypeptide(L)'
;MPQIPASQFDRLLQQDMPAFVDKTLAVVRESHPTYRQTDDMLRGSIRGGFKRALLHGLTTDEQLMAYVLVMFASAPNFDQHPLVARVLGDQRFSIEERWERLFEEDFDDVWGEIAEPDFYDGEYWNDPTLPKAKPLGPDEQPTADDWAELVVGLKQSRGPAPYPPATRQELDQARQDLVDAIKKRRETTPQEWEAKAREAAKGLSQKRP
;
A
#
# COMPACT_ATOMS: atom_id res chain seq x y z
N MET A 1 -11.33 -16.98 41.29
CA MET A 1 -10.81 -15.99 40.32
C MET A 1 -10.87 -16.62 38.93
N PRO A 2 -11.43 -15.98 37.90
CA PRO A 2 -11.36 -16.51 36.55
C PRO A 2 -9.89 -16.59 36.13
N GLN A 3 -9.43 -17.77 35.73
CA GLN A 3 -8.09 -17.94 35.16
C GLN A 3 -8.11 -17.37 33.74
N ILE A 4 -7.29 -16.36 33.49
CA ILE A 4 -7.05 -15.81 32.16
C ILE A 4 -6.17 -16.83 31.42
N PRO A 5 -6.63 -17.45 30.31
CA PRO A 5 -5.80 -18.38 29.55
C PRO A 5 -4.57 -17.68 28.96
N ALA A 6 -3.43 -18.37 28.87
CA ALA A 6 -2.18 -17.80 28.36
C ALA A 6 -2.35 -17.15 26.96
N SER A 7 -3.16 -17.76 26.11
CA SER A 7 -3.52 -17.25 24.78
C SER A 7 -4.22 -15.87 24.79
N GLN A 8 -4.75 -15.43 25.93
CA GLN A 8 -5.34 -14.10 26.09
C GLN A 8 -4.27 -13.02 26.28
N PHE A 9 -3.09 -13.36 26.81
CA PHE A 9 -1.95 -12.44 26.87
C PHE A 9 -1.32 -12.24 25.50
N ASP A 10 -1.28 -13.30 24.68
CA ASP A 10 -0.75 -13.26 23.32
C ASP A 10 -1.63 -12.46 22.34
N ARG A 11 -2.85 -12.09 22.75
CA ARG A 11 -3.84 -11.33 21.97
C ARG A 11 -4.34 -10.09 22.71
N LEU A 12 -3.54 -9.57 23.61
CA LEU A 12 -3.94 -8.49 24.51
C LEU A 12 -4.28 -7.21 23.73
N LEU A 13 -3.45 -6.87 22.74
CA LEU A 13 -3.63 -5.69 21.89
C LEU A 13 -4.80 -5.90 20.93
N GLN A 14 -5.01 -7.14 20.48
CA GLN A 14 -6.15 -7.45 19.62
C GLN A 14 -7.52 -7.12 20.23
N GLN A 15 -7.62 -7.00 21.56
CA GLN A 15 -8.86 -6.58 22.26
C GLN A 15 -9.22 -5.11 22.02
N ASP A 16 -8.23 -4.28 21.71
CA ASP A 16 -8.38 -2.88 21.34
C ASP A 16 -7.70 -2.66 19.98
N MET A 17 -8.43 -3.04 18.93
CA MET A 17 -7.91 -3.00 17.57
C MET A 17 -7.46 -1.62 17.10
N PRO A 18 -8.16 -0.51 17.40
CA PRO A 18 -7.63 0.84 17.18
C PRO A 18 -6.26 1.06 17.83
N ALA A 19 -6.10 0.73 19.12
CA ALA A 19 -4.84 0.90 19.82
C ALA A 19 -3.72 -0.01 19.26
N PHE A 20 -4.05 -1.24 18.85
CA PHE A 20 -3.09 -2.13 18.23
C PHE A 20 -2.59 -1.59 16.88
N VAL A 21 -3.51 -1.12 16.04
CA VAL A 21 -3.18 -0.47 14.77
C VAL A 21 -2.29 0.75 14.98
N ASP A 22 -2.59 1.60 15.97
CA ASP A 22 -1.77 2.78 16.28
C ASP A 22 -0.38 2.39 16.80
N LYS A 23 -0.27 1.32 17.60
CA LYS A 23 1.02 0.79 18.04
C LYS A 23 1.85 0.29 16.86
N THR A 24 1.26 -0.48 15.94
CA THR A 24 1.96 -0.96 14.74
C THR A 24 2.33 0.20 13.81
N LEU A 25 1.46 1.21 13.67
CA LEU A 25 1.78 2.43 12.93
C LEU A 25 3.00 3.15 13.50
N ALA A 26 3.13 3.24 14.83
CA ALA A 26 4.29 3.85 15.46
C ALA A 26 5.59 3.12 15.08
N VAL A 27 5.58 1.78 15.10
CA VAL A 27 6.73 0.97 14.66
C VAL A 27 7.03 1.19 13.18
N VAL A 28 6.01 1.18 12.31
CA VAL A 28 6.19 1.44 10.88
C VAL A 28 6.81 2.82 10.63
N ARG A 29 6.37 3.86 11.35
CA ARG A 29 6.93 5.21 11.24
C ARG A 29 8.38 5.29 11.73
N GLU A 30 8.71 4.56 12.78
CA GLU A 30 10.06 4.49 13.32
C GLU A 30 11.02 3.76 12.35
N SER A 31 10.59 2.63 11.79
CA SER A 31 11.39 1.82 10.86
C SER A 31 11.46 2.42 9.44
N HIS A 32 10.43 3.16 9.02
CA HIS A 32 10.33 3.75 7.68
C HIS A 32 10.00 5.25 7.76
N PRO A 33 10.91 6.09 8.28
CA PRO A 33 10.66 7.53 8.48
C PRO A 33 10.47 8.28 7.15
N THR A 34 10.83 7.68 6.02
CA THR A 34 10.73 8.25 4.69
C THR A 34 9.41 7.93 3.98
N TYR A 35 8.56 7.06 4.54
CA TYR A 35 7.24 6.77 3.98
C TYR A 35 6.34 8.00 3.98
N ARG A 36 5.70 8.22 2.83
CA ARG A 36 5.00 9.49 2.54
C ARG A 36 3.48 9.38 2.60
N GLN A 37 2.95 8.16 2.74
CA GLN A 37 1.53 7.92 2.97
C GLN A 37 1.07 8.62 4.25
N THR A 38 -0.21 9.02 4.30
CA THR A 38 -0.81 9.56 5.52
C THR A 38 -0.95 8.47 6.57
N ASP A 39 -1.07 8.86 7.85
CA ASP A 39 -1.32 7.89 8.91
C ASP A 39 -2.61 7.10 8.67
N ASP A 40 -3.66 7.73 8.14
CA ASP A 40 -4.92 7.04 7.85
C ASP A 40 -4.78 5.99 6.73
N MET A 41 -4.01 6.28 5.68
CA MET A 41 -3.68 5.29 4.66
C MET A 41 -2.91 4.12 5.26
N LEU A 42 -1.88 4.40 6.06
CA LEU A 42 -1.08 3.36 6.73
C LEU A 42 -1.94 2.53 7.70
N ARG A 43 -2.86 3.15 8.45
CA ARG A 43 -3.84 2.43 9.28
C ARG A 43 -4.74 1.53 8.45
N GLY A 44 -5.12 1.95 7.24
CA GLY A 44 -5.84 1.11 6.27
C GLY A 44 -5.01 -0.11 5.87
N SER A 45 -3.77 0.12 5.43
CA SER A 45 -2.81 -0.93 5.05
C SER A 45 -2.53 -1.92 6.18
N ILE A 46 -2.32 -1.43 7.41
CA ILE A 46 -2.08 -2.26 8.59
C ILE A 46 -3.29 -3.16 8.87
N ARG A 47 -4.51 -2.63 8.79
CA ARG A 47 -5.73 -3.44 8.94
C ARG A 47 -5.86 -4.50 7.85
N GLY A 48 -5.54 -4.16 6.61
CA GLY A 48 -5.50 -5.11 5.50
C GLY A 48 -4.49 -6.22 5.76
N GLY A 49 -3.27 -5.87 6.18
CA GLY A 49 -2.22 -6.81 6.52
C GLY A 49 -2.56 -7.73 7.71
N PHE A 50 -3.18 -7.22 8.78
CA PHE A 50 -3.68 -8.05 9.88
C PHE A 50 -4.71 -9.07 9.40
N LYS A 51 -5.65 -8.66 8.54
CA LYS A 51 -6.63 -9.58 7.96
C LYS A 51 -5.96 -10.65 7.10
N ARG A 52 -4.92 -10.31 6.34
CA ARG A 52 -4.12 -11.28 5.57
C ARG A 52 -3.39 -12.27 6.47
N ALA A 53 -2.71 -11.78 7.50
CA ALA A 53 -2.01 -12.62 8.46
C ALA A 53 -2.96 -13.65 9.11
N LEU A 54 -4.17 -13.20 9.50
CA LEU A 54 -5.21 -14.07 10.03
C LEU A 54 -5.65 -15.17 9.05
N LEU A 55 -5.66 -14.91 7.73
CA LEU A 55 -5.99 -15.93 6.72
C LEU A 55 -4.94 -17.04 6.62
N HIS A 56 -3.69 -16.76 6.98
CA HIS A 56 -2.63 -17.76 7.11
C HIS A 56 -2.66 -18.51 8.45
N GLY A 57 -3.56 -18.10 9.37
CA GLY A 57 -3.69 -18.70 10.69
C GLY A 57 -2.75 -18.10 11.75
N LEU A 58 -2.10 -16.98 11.46
CA LEU A 58 -1.33 -16.22 12.45
C LEU A 58 -2.31 -15.55 13.41
N THR A 59 -2.12 -15.72 14.71
CA THR A 59 -3.13 -15.27 15.69
C THR A 59 -2.58 -14.52 16.89
N THR A 60 -1.27 -14.46 17.10
CA THR A 60 -0.69 -13.67 18.19
C THR A 60 -0.43 -12.22 17.75
N ASP A 61 -0.42 -11.29 18.70
CA ASP A 61 -0.12 -9.88 18.43
C ASP A 61 1.25 -9.71 17.75
N GLU A 62 2.23 -10.50 18.19
CA GLU A 62 3.58 -10.53 17.61
C GLU A 62 3.56 -11.00 16.15
N GLN A 63 2.89 -12.12 15.87
CA GLN A 63 2.81 -12.66 14.51
C GLN A 63 2.10 -11.69 13.55
N LEU A 64 0.98 -11.09 13.99
CA LEU A 64 0.24 -10.13 13.16
C LEU A 64 1.07 -8.88 12.88
N MET A 65 1.77 -8.36 13.88
CA MET A 65 2.65 -7.20 13.72
C MET A 65 3.85 -7.55 12.82
N ALA A 66 4.53 -8.68 13.05
CA ALA A 66 5.65 -9.13 12.25
C ALA A 66 5.27 -9.30 10.78
N TYR A 67 4.11 -9.91 10.50
CA TYR A 67 3.60 -10.05 9.13
C TYR A 67 3.45 -8.70 8.42
N VAL A 68 2.84 -7.72 9.09
CA VAL A 68 2.67 -6.37 8.53
C VAL A 68 4.03 -5.68 8.32
N LEU A 69 4.98 -5.86 9.24
CA LEU A 69 6.31 -5.29 9.09
C LEU A 69 7.06 -5.90 7.89
N VAL A 70 6.92 -7.20 7.65
CA VAL A 70 7.46 -7.85 6.43
C VAL A 70 6.83 -7.28 5.16
N MET A 71 5.51 -7.03 5.16
CA MET A 71 4.84 -6.39 4.01
C MET A 71 5.47 -5.03 3.68
N PHE A 72 5.83 -4.24 4.69
CA PHE A 72 6.45 -2.93 4.50
C PHE A 72 7.93 -3.04 4.13
N ALA A 73 8.66 -3.97 4.75
CA ALA A 73 10.08 -4.16 4.48
C ALA A 73 10.36 -4.67 3.06
N SER A 74 9.49 -5.55 2.54
CA SER A 74 9.73 -6.27 1.29
C SER A 74 8.68 -5.95 0.23
N ALA A 75 7.48 -6.54 0.33
CA ALA A 75 6.36 -6.29 -0.56
C ALA A 75 5.03 -6.72 0.09
N PRO A 76 3.91 -6.03 -0.16
CA PRO A 76 2.61 -6.41 0.41
C PRO A 76 2.10 -7.78 -0.05
N ASN A 77 2.59 -8.26 -1.20
CA ASN A 77 2.26 -9.53 -1.79
C ASN A 77 3.34 -10.60 -1.60
N PHE A 78 4.25 -10.44 -0.62
CA PHE A 78 5.31 -11.43 -0.34
C PHE A 78 4.77 -12.85 -0.14
N ASP A 79 3.57 -12.97 0.45
CA ASP A 79 2.89 -14.23 0.71
C ASP A 79 2.42 -14.96 -0.56
N GLN A 80 2.49 -14.30 -1.72
CA GLN A 80 2.21 -14.90 -3.03
C GLN A 80 3.43 -15.54 -3.67
N HIS A 81 4.64 -15.31 -3.13
CA HIS A 81 5.83 -15.94 -3.66
C HIS A 81 5.69 -17.48 -3.56
N PRO A 82 5.96 -18.25 -4.63
CA PRO A 82 5.64 -19.68 -4.65
C PRO A 82 6.22 -20.50 -3.50
N LEU A 83 7.43 -20.15 -3.04
CA LEU A 83 8.05 -20.83 -1.89
C LEU A 83 7.44 -20.40 -0.56
N VAL A 84 7.17 -19.10 -0.38
CA VAL A 84 6.53 -18.56 0.83
C VAL A 84 5.13 -19.16 1.00
N ALA A 85 4.32 -19.12 -0.07
CA ALA A 85 2.99 -19.72 -0.10
C ALA A 85 3.02 -21.22 0.22
N ARG A 86 4.04 -21.94 -0.28
CA ARG A 86 4.23 -23.37 0.02
C ARG A 86 4.50 -23.60 1.50
N VAL A 87 5.40 -22.83 2.10
CA VAL A 87 5.74 -22.97 3.53
C VAL A 87 4.57 -22.58 4.42
N LEU A 88 3.93 -21.43 4.17
CA LEU A 88 2.73 -21.00 4.91
C LEU A 88 1.57 -22.00 4.75
N GLY A 89 1.47 -22.69 3.61
CA GLY A 89 0.45 -23.71 3.36
C GLY A 89 0.77 -25.11 3.91
N ASP A 90 1.98 -25.35 4.46
CA ASP A 90 2.41 -26.70 4.83
C ASP A 90 1.83 -27.16 6.19
N GLN A 91 0.64 -27.78 6.13
CA GLN A 91 -0.10 -28.23 7.31
C GLN A 91 0.59 -29.31 8.16
N ARG A 92 1.76 -29.80 7.75
CA ARG A 92 2.57 -30.73 8.56
C ARG A 92 3.23 -30.06 9.77
N PHE A 93 3.35 -28.73 9.74
CA PHE A 93 4.00 -27.92 10.77
C PHE A 93 2.99 -26.96 11.41
N SER A 94 3.25 -26.55 12.65
CA SER A 94 2.43 -25.52 13.31
C SER A 94 2.54 -24.18 12.56
N ILE A 95 1.65 -23.22 12.83
CA ILE A 95 1.77 -21.90 12.18
C ILE A 95 3.05 -21.17 12.63
N GLU A 96 3.44 -21.35 13.89
CA GLU A 96 4.68 -20.81 14.45
C GLU A 96 5.89 -21.36 13.69
N GLU A 97 5.98 -22.69 13.54
CA GLU A 97 7.07 -23.33 12.81
C GLU A 97 7.11 -22.90 11.33
N ARG A 98 5.95 -22.76 10.68
CA ARG A 98 5.86 -22.26 9.31
C ARG A 98 6.34 -20.81 9.18
N TRP A 99 5.99 -19.98 10.15
CA TRP A 99 6.37 -18.56 10.17
C TRP A 99 7.87 -18.37 10.38
N GLU A 100 8.44 -19.06 11.37
CA GLU A 100 9.88 -18.97 11.68
C GLU A 100 10.75 -19.43 10.51
N ARG A 101 10.31 -20.46 9.78
CA ARG A 101 11.03 -20.98 8.60
C ARG A 101 11.26 -19.96 7.50
N LEU A 102 10.39 -18.95 7.37
CA LEU A 102 10.58 -17.92 6.36
C LEU A 102 11.84 -17.08 6.61
N PHE A 103 12.40 -17.12 7.81
CA PHE A 103 13.58 -16.36 8.22
C PHE A 103 14.83 -17.23 8.36
N GLU A 104 14.79 -18.48 7.90
CA GLU A 104 15.96 -19.34 7.80
C GLU A 104 16.85 -18.90 6.60
N GLU A 105 18.14 -19.25 6.65
CA GLU A 105 19.13 -18.83 5.64
C GLU A 105 18.78 -19.28 4.21
N ASP A 106 17.99 -20.34 4.05
CA ASP A 106 17.54 -20.85 2.75
C ASP A 106 16.52 -19.93 2.05
N PHE A 107 16.03 -18.90 2.74
CA PHE A 107 15.12 -17.88 2.18
C PHE A 107 15.81 -16.59 1.72
N ASP A 108 17.12 -16.42 1.91
CA ASP A 108 17.83 -15.18 1.52
C ASP A 108 17.62 -14.82 0.04
N ASP A 109 17.76 -15.80 -0.86
CA ASP A 109 17.52 -15.61 -2.30
C ASP A 109 16.04 -15.25 -2.58
N VAL A 110 15.11 -15.86 -1.85
CA VAL A 110 13.67 -15.61 -1.98
C VAL A 110 13.32 -14.17 -1.56
N TRP A 111 13.92 -13.67 -0.48
CA TRP A 111 13.75 -12.29 -0.07
C TRP A 111 14.31 -11.31 -1.08
N GLY A 112 15.42 -11.66 -1.75
CA GLY A 112 15.94 -10.92 -2.89
C GLY A 112 14.93 -10.81 -4.03
N GLU A 113 14.32 -11.93 -4.45
CA GLU A 113 13.30 -11.95 -5.50
C GLU A 113 12.05 -11.14 -5.14
N ILE A 114 11.59 -11.20 -3.89
CA ILE A 114 10.42 -10.47 -3.41
C ILE A 114 10.67 -8.95 -3.39
N ALA A 115 11.91 -8.52 -3.17
CA ALA A 115 12.28 -7.11 -3.15
C ALA A 115 12.40 -6.48 -4.55
N GLU A 116 12.35 -7.29 -5.62
CA GLU A 116 12.41 -6.78 -6.99
C GLU A 116 11.14 -5.97 -7.35
N PRO A 117 11.26 -4.84 -8.07
CA PRO A 117 10.12 -3.99 -8.40
C PRO A 117 9.00 -4.69 -9.19
N ASP A 118 9.36 -5.68 -10.03
CA ASP A 118 8.41 -6.41 -10.87
C ASP A 118 7.53 -7.38 -10.07
N PHE A 119 7.95 -7.75 -8.86
CA PHE A 119 7.14 -8.59 -7.98
C PHE A 119 6.09 -7.76 -7.22
N TYR A 120 6.35 -6.47 -6.97
CA TYR A 120 5.50 -5.64 -6.12
C TYR A 120 4.08 -5.42 -6.68
N ASP A 121 3.06 -5.78 -5.90
CA ASP A 121 1.66 -5.48 -6.19
C ASP A 121 0.98 -4.71 -5.05
N GLY A 122 0.79 -3.39 -5.25
CA GLY A 122 0.18 -2.51 -4.27
C GLY A 122 -1.27 -2.84 -3.91
N GLU A 123 -2.00 -3.62 -4.73
CA GLU A 123 -3.38 -4.03 -4.40
C GLU A 123 -3.44 -4.86 -3.12
N TYR A 124 -2.32 -5.50 -2.72
CA TYR A 124 -2.24 -6.36 -1.56
C TYR A 124 -2.22 -5.60 -0.23
N TRP A 125 -2.10 -4.27 -0.26
CA TRP A 125 -2.35 -3.41 0.89
C TRP A 125 -3.83 -3.31 1.27
N ASN A 126 -4.73 -3.61 0.32
CA ASN A 126 -6.16 -3.50 0.54
C ASN A 126 -6.69 -4.66 1.38
N ASP A 127 -7.86 -4.44 1.97
CA ASP A 127 -8.58 -5.42 2.75
C ASP A 127 -8.91 -6.67 1.89
N PRO A 128 -8.40 -7.87 2.25
CA PRO A 128 -8.63 -9.08 1.46
C PRO A 128 -10.06 -9.61 1.57
N THR A 129 -10.86 -9.11 2.52
CA THR A 129 -12.25 -9.49 2.73
C THR A 129 -13.24 -8.61 1.98
N LEU A 130 -12.78 -7.49 1.43
CA LEU A 130 -13.59 -6.62 0.59
C LEU A 130 -13.42 -7.02 -0.88
N PRO A 131 -14.49 -6.93 -1.69
CA PRO A 131 -14.35 -7.08 -3.13
C PRO A 131 -13.34 -6.05 -3.64
N LYS A 132 -12.47 -6.46 -4.57
CA LYS A 132 -11.56 -5.53 -5.25
C LYS A 132 -12.38 -4.35 -5.74
N ALA A 133 -11.98 -3.14 -5.34
CA ALA A 133 -12.64 -1.92 -5.78
C ALA A 133 -12.68 -1.96 -7.31
N LYS A 134 -13.87 -1.85 -7.89
CA LYS A 134 -13.96 -1.68 -9.34
C LYS A 134 -13.28 -0.36 -9.67
N PRO A 135 -12.56 -0.27 -10.81
CA PRO A 135 -12.18 1.02 -11.35
C PRO A 135 -13.42 1.92 -11.36
N LEU A 136 -13.26 3.17 -10.92
CA LEU A 136 -14.36 4.13 -10.87
C LEU A 136 -15.19 4.03 -12.14
N GLY A 137 -16.48 3.75 -11.97
CA GLY A 137 -17.41 3.78 -13.09
C GLY A 137 -17.43 5.18 -13.73
N PRO A 138 -17.87 5.30 -14.99
CA PRO A 138 -17.91 6.60 -15.69
C PRO A 138 -18.73 7.68 -14.97
N ASP A 139 -19.60 7.28 -14.03
CA ASP A 139 -20.50 8.15 -13.27
C ASP A 139 -20.17 8.23 -11.76
N GLU A 140 -19.10 7.55 -11.31
CA GLU A 140 -18.71 7.48 -9.91
C GLU A 140 -17.68 8.56 -9.58
N GLN A 141 -17.91 9.32 -8.50
CA GLN A 141 -17.04 10.43 -8.14
C GLN A 141 -15.85 9.95 -7.30
N PRO A 142 -14.61 10.36 -7.61
CA PRO A 142 -13.45 9.99 -6.81
C PRO A 142 -13.57 10.50 -5.37
N THR A 143 -13.24 9.65 -4.42
CA THR A 143 -13.23 9.92 -2.99
C THR A 143 -12.06 10.83 -2.60
N ALA A 144 -12.07 11.39 -1.38
CA ALA A 144 -10.98 12.24 -0.90
C ALA A 144 -9.60 11.54 -0.92
N ASP A 145 -9.59 10.22 -0.71
CA ASP A 145 -8.37 9.42 -0.71
C ASP A 145 -7.83 9.24 -2.14
N ASP A 146 -8.71 9.00 -3.13
CA ASP A 146 -8.33 8.94 -4.56
C ASP A 146 -7.68 10.26 -5.02
N TRP A 147 -8.19 11.40 -4.51
CA TRP A 147 -7.61 12.71 -4.78
C TRP A 147 -6.25 12.91 -4.11
N ALA A 148 -6.06 12.36 -2.90
CA ALA A 148 -4.79 12.46 -2.19
C ALA A 148 -3.68 11.70 -2.94
N GLU A 149 -3.99 10.51 -3.46
CA GLU A 149 -3.05 9.73 -4.28
C GLU A 149 -2.63 10.49 -5.55
N LEU A 150 -3.60 11.08 -6.27
CA LEU A 150 -3.33 11.88 -7.45
C LEU A 150 -2.42 13.08 -7.15
N VAL A 151 -2.71 13.82 -6.06
CA VAL A 151 -1.94 15.01 -5.67
C VAL A 151 -0.51 14.63 -5.28
N VAL A 152 -0.34 13.53 -4.55
CA VAL A 152 0.99 13.03 -4.18
C VAL A 152 1.75 12.60 -5.43
N GLY A 153 1.13 11.87 -6.36
CA GLY A 153 1.74 11.49 -7.63
C GLY A 153 2.16 12.70 -8.48
N LEU A 154 1.33 13.73 -8.56
CA LEU A 154 1.64 14.99 -9.27
C LEU A 154 2.77 15.77 -8.60
N LYS A 155 2.87 15.75 -7.28
CA LYS A 155 3.98 16.35 -6.53
C LYS A 155 5.29 15.60 -6.82
N GLN A 156 5.25 14.26 -6.80
CA GLN A 156 6.38 13.40 -7.12
C GLN A 156 6.91 13.60 -8.56
N SER A 157 6.03 13.88 -9.52
CA SER A 157 6.45 14.09 -10.92
C SER A 157 7.13 15.45 -11.17
N ARG A 158 7.15 16.36 -10.19
CA ARG A 158 7.65 17.74 -10.34
C ARG A 158 9.03 18.00 -9.75
N GLY A 159 9.65 17.03 -9.09
CA GLY A 159 11.03 17.16 -8.59
C GLY A 159 11.35 16.24 -7.43
N PRO A 160 12.50 16.43 -6.78
CA PRO A 160 12.81 15.77 -5.53
C PRO A 160 12.25 16.54 -4.32
N ALA A 161 12.04 15.80 -3.23
CA ALA A 161 11.50 16.16 -1.91
C ALA A 161 11.95 17.52 -1.32
N PRO A 162 11.20 18.10 -0.33
CA PRO A 162 10.13 17.49 0.47
C PRO A 162 8.69 17.79 0.00
N TYR A 163 7.80 16.81 0.22
CA TYR A 163 6.37 16.91 -0.08
C TYR A 163 5.56 16.65 1.20
N PRO A 164 5.09 17.69 1.89
CA PRO A 164 4.20 17.51 3.03
C PRO A 164 2.88 16.83 2.60
N PRO A 165 2.15 16.19 3.54
CA PRO A 165 0.83 15.63 3.29
C PRO A 165 -0.06 16.64 2.57
N ALA A 166 -0.87 16.18 1.62
CA ALA A 166 -1.78 17.06 0.90
C ALA A 166 -2.75 17.72 1.91
N THR A 167 -2.70 19.04 2.00
CA THR A 167 -3.65 19.79 2.82
C THR A 167 -5.03 19.75 2.18
N ARG A 168 -6.09 19.98 2.98
CA ARG A 168 -7.46 20.02 2.47
C ARG A 168 -7.65 21.02 1.33
N GLN A 169 -6.96 22.16 1.41
CA GLN A 169 -6.94 23.17 0.36
C GLN A 169 -6.29 22.67 -0.93
N GLU A 170 -5.20 21.89 -0.84
CA GLU A 170 -4.55 21.30 -2.02
C GLU A 170 -5.42 20.22 -2.66
N LEU A 171 -6.17 19.45 -1.86
CA LEU A 171 -7.14 18.48 -2.37
C LEU A 171 -8.28 19.18 -3.12
N ASP A 172 -8.82 20.26 -2.56
CA ASP A 172 -9.88 21.05 -3.20
C ASP A 172 -9.39 21.75 -4.48
N GLN A 173 -8.13 22.21 -4.50
CA GLN A 173 -7.52 22.77 -5.70
C GLN A 173 -7.33 21.71 -6.79
N ALA A 174 -6.83 20.52 -6.45
CA ALA A 174 -6.64 19.44 -7.41
C ALA A 174 -7.97 18.95 -8.01
N ARG A 175 -9.04 18.94 -7.20
CA ARG A 175 -10.41 18.69 -7.66
C ARG A 175 -10.83 19.69 -8.71
N GLN A 176 -10.65 20.99 -8.43
CA GLN A 176 -11.01 22.05 -9.35
C GLN A 176 -10.19 21.98 -10.65
N ASP A 177 -8.87 21.75 -10.54
CA ASP A 177 -7.97 21.63 -11.68
C ASP A 177 -8.36 20.48 -12.61
N LEU A 178 -8.79 19.33 -12.06
CA LEU A 178 -9.25 18.21 -12.87
C LEU A 178 -10.61 18.49 -13.52
N VAL A 179 -11.56 19.11 -12.80
CA VAL A 179 -12.85 19.52 -13.38
C VAL A 179 -12.62 20.47 -14.55
N ASP A 180 -11.73 21.44 -14.39
CA ASP A 180 -11.36 22.39 -15.44
C ASP A 180 -10.63 21.70 -16.59
N ALA A 181 -9.75 20.73 -16.30
CA ALA A 181 -9.07 19.94 -17.32
C ALA A 181 -10.05 19.06 -18.13
N ILE A 182 -11.04 18.44 -17.48
CA ILE A 182 -12.09 17.65 -18.14
C ILE A 182 -12.97 18.55 -19.01
N LYS A 183 -13.37 19.71 -18.49
CA LYS A 183 -14.15 20.69 -19.25
C LYS A 183 -13.37 21.17 -20.48
N LYS A 184 -12.12 21.56 -20.30
CA LYS A 184 -11.21 21.96 -21.38
C LYS A 184 -11.00 20.83 -22.40
N ARG A 185 -10.90 19.57 -21.95
CA ARG A 185 -10.80 18.40 -22.83
C ARG A 185 -12.06 18.20 -23.68
N ARG A 186 -13.25 18.43 -23.12
CA ARG A 186 -14.52 18.35 -23.86
C ARG A 186 -14.67 19.47 -24.89
N GLU A 187 -14.02 20.61 -24.66
CA GLU A 187 -14.01 21.76 -25.56
C GLU A 187 -12.89 21.70 -26.62
N THR A 188 -11.83 20.93 -26.38
CA THR A 188 -10.67 20.80 -27.29
C THR A 188 -10.98 19.79 -28.40
N THR A 189 -10.85 20.21 -29.65
CA THR A 189 -11.08 19.35 -30.82
C THR A 189 -9.89 18.42 -31.09
N PRO A 190 -10.08 17.27 -31.76
CA PRO A 190 -8.98 16.37 -32.15
C PRO A 190 -7.87 17.06 -32.95
N GLN A 191 -8.21 18.05 -33.79
CA GLN A 191 -7.27 18.82 -34.59
C GLN A 191 -6.35 19.71 -33.74
N GLU A 192 -6.87 20.30 -32.66
CA GLU A 192 -6.08 21.08 -31.71
C GLU A 192 -5.13 20.20 -30.89
N TRP A 193 -5.52 18.94 -30.65
CA TRP A 193 -4.68 17.94 -30.01
C TRP A 193 -3.52 17.51 -30.89
N GLU A 194 -3.77 17.24 -32.19
CA GLU A 194 -2.72 16.96 -33.16
C GLU A 194 -1.77 18.15 -33.35
N ALA A 195 -2.29 19.37 -33.35
CA ALA A 195 -1.47 20.58 -33.42
C ALA A 195 -0.55 20.71 -32.19
N LYS A 196 -1.09 20.52 -30.98
CA LYS A 196 -0.31 20.53 -29.72
C LYS A 196 0.70 19.39 -29.65
N ALA A 197 0.34 18.19 -30.09
CA ALA A 197 1.24 17.04 -30.13
C ALA A 197 2.41 17.30 -31.11
N ARG A 198 2.13 17.89 -32.28
CA ARG A 198 3.17 18.32 -33.24
C ARG A 198 4.06 19.42 -32.68
N GLU A 199 3.51 20.36 -31.92
CA GLU A 199 4.29 21.43 -31.29
C GLU A 199 5.20 20.90 -30.16
N ALA A 200 4.67 20.04 -29.29
CA ALA A 200 5.44 19.35 -28.25
C ALA A 200 6.55 18.47 -28.84
N ALA A 201 6.27 17.76 -29.95
CA ALA A 201 7.26 16.97 -30.67
C ALA A 201 8.39 17.85 -31.26
N LYS A 202 8.09 19.05 -31.75
CA LYS A 202 9.11 20.01 -32.21
C LYS A 202 10.02 20.46 -31.06
N GLY A 203 9.45 20.76 -29.90
CA GLY A 203 10.21 21.13 -28.70
C GLY A 203 11.11 20.02 -28.15
N LEU A 204 10.70 18.75 -28.30
CA LEU A 204 11.52 17.58 -27.95
C LEU A 204 12.67 17.33 -28.96
N SER A 205 12.48 17.67 -30.25
CA SER A 205 13.54 17.57 -31.26
C SER A 205 14.66 18.61 -31.08
N GLN A 206 14.35 19.76 -30.48
CA GLN A 206 15.33 20.82 -30.19
C GLN A 206 16.12 20.61 -28.88
N LYS A 207 15.77 19.59 -28.09
CA LYS A 207 16.40 19.26 -26.79
C LYS A 207 17.16 17.94 -26.78
N ARG A 208 17.39 17.32 -27.95
CA ARG A 208 18.42 16.27 -28.10
C ARG A 208 19.74 16.96 -28.48
N PRO A 209 20.88 16.55 -27.88
CA PRO A 209 22.14 17.29 -27.88
C PRO A 209 22.70 17.58 -29.27
#